data_AF-A0A937TF45-F1
#
_entry.id   AF-A0A937TF45-F1
#
_cell.length_a   1.000
_cell.length_b   1.000
_cell.length_c   1.000
_cell.angle_alpha   90.00
_cell.angle_beta   90.00
_cell.angle_gamma   90.00
#
_symmetry.space_group_name_H-M   'P 1'
#
loop_
_entity.id
_entity.type
_entity.pdbx_description
1 polymer ?
#
loop_
_entity_poly.entity_id
_entity_poly.type
_entity_poly.pdbx_seq_one_letter_code
_entity_poly.pdbx_strand_id
1 'polypeptide(L)'
;MGKSTPPPAPSRANFVFWRGTSYIPHWVTDNDIWYNNQFVGRRGNSDGCKGCVEPMSDKMCRFSNVRVIHSSPARTVIHWRYAPVGLKLKHPYQDPYSGLGDWVDETYTIYPDMVGVRSITLHSTAIDEFTDWQEAIIVHAPGSLPKDNIEDTAVSIGNLAGDVVDYTWPDVAVKGGVFPGLPNLSCIQIINLKSGLKPFMIVPPTPEVKIAKFRGKEPHSIFHHWNHWPVAHGMSSTTPAWDASKPAHTSLSVWRGWELHRSTANSKTHLMLHGMTDKGVPDLAGLGKSWVSAPELAIVSGSYKSNGYDMEQKAYVLEALDPSKSATLKLSIGASSKSPLVNPAIVIRNWPVGATAQIKVNDRKPAADDIRIGLEQELEGNTLVIWLRLETTEPTTIRIAP
;
A
#
# COMPACT_ATOMS: atom_id res chain seq x y z
N MET A 1 33.94 15.14 30.46
CA MET A 1 33.46 13.99 29.67
C MET A 1 32.05 14.31 29.20
N GLY A 2 31.89 14.70 27.93
CA GLY A 2 30.56 14.93 27.36
C GLY A 2 29.82 13.61 27.28
N LYS A 3 28.63 13.53 27.87
CA LYS A 3 27.73 12.40 27.68
C LYS A 3 27.33 12.41 26.20
N SER A 4 27.85 11.46 25.42
CA SER A 4 27.33 11.19 24.08
C SER A 4 25.85 10.86 24.24
N THR A 5 24.99 11.72 23.72
CA THR A 5 23.58 11.37 23.53
C THR A 5 23.54 10.09 22.70
N PRO A 6 22.81 9.06 23.13
CA PRO A 6 22.64 7.87 22.31
C PRO A 6 22.08 8.28 20.94
N PRO A 7 22.45 7.58 19.86
CA PRO A 7 21.89 7.87 18.55
C PRO A 7 20.35 7.84 18.64
N PRO A 8 19.64 8.71 17.92
CA PRO A 8 18.18 8.69 17.90
C PRO A 8 17.71 7.29 17.52
N ALA A 9 16.63 6.84 18.18
CA ALA A 9 16.01 5.58 17.82
C ALA A 9 15.64 5.62 16.33
N PRO A 10 15.81 4.51 15.58
CA PRO A 10 15.42 4.48 14.18
C PRO A 10 13.92 4.82 14.08
N SER A 11 13.56 5.69 13.13
CA SER A 11 12.17 6.05 12.87
C SER A 11 11.33 4.80 12.62
N ARG A 12 10.11 4.80 13.14
CA ARG A 12 9.18 3.67 13.04
C ARG A 12 7.85 4.16 12.52
N ALA A 13 7.15 3.27 11.80
CA ALA A 13 5.76 3.46 11.46
C ALA A 13 4.96 2.21 11.80
N ASN A 14 3.69 2.41 12.12
CA ASN A 14 2.73 1.34 12.34
C ASN A 14 1.73 1.31 11.18
N PHE A 15 1.28 0.12 10.78
CA PHE A 15 0.15 -0.01 9.87
C PHE A 15 -1.09 -0.46 10.67
N VAL A 16 -2.05 0.45 10.83
CA VAL A 16 -3.10 0.37 11.85
C VAL A 16 -4.48 0.25 11.21
N PHE A 17 -5.22 -0.76 11.65
CA PHE A 17 -6.65 -0.90 11.42
C PHE A 17 -7.39 -0.61 12.74
N TRP A 18 -8.04 0.54 12.82
CA TRP A 18 -8.77 0.95 14.02
C TRP A 18 -10.27 1.04 13.77
N ARG A 19 -11.08 0.57 14.72
CA ARG A 19 -12.54 0.61 14.59
C ARG A 19 -13.08 2.03 14.42
N GLY A 20 -12.43 3.03 15.03
CA GLY A 20 -12.83 4.43 14.92
C GLY A 20 -12.68 5.03 13.52
N THR A 21 -11.86 4.43 12.64
CA THR A 21 -11.74 4.80 11.23
C THR A 21 -12.55 3.88 10.32
N SER A 22 -13.54 3.15 10.84
CA SER A 22 -14.25 2.09 10.11
C SER A 22 -13.34 0.96 9.61
N TYR A 23 -12.24 0.72 10.33
CA TYR A 23 -11.11 -0.12 9.93
C TYR A 23 -10.44 0.28 8.61
N ILE A 24 -10.63 1.50 8.12
CA ILE A 24 -9.81 2.02 7.03
C ILE A 24 -8.35 2.04 7.51
N PRO A 25 -7.42 1.42 6.77
CA PRO A 25 -6.04 1.25 7.22
C PRO A 25 -5.23 2.53 7.14
N HIS A 26 -4.35 2.74 8.11
CA HIS A 26 -3.47 3.90 8.15
C HIS A 26 -2.02 3.51 8.34
N TRP A 27 -1.12 4.15 7.61
CA TRP A 27 0.25 4.32 8.08
C TRP A 27 0.28 5.41 9.14
N VAL A 28 0.86 5.11 10.29
CA VAL A 28 0.98 6.01 11.44
C VAL A 28 2.45 6.21 11.75
N THR A 29 2.90 7.46 11.67
CA THR A 29 4.27 7.88 11.97
C THR A 29 4.58 7.80 13.47
N ASP A 30 5.85 7.89 13.84
CA ASP A 30 6.31 7.90 15.24
C ASP A 30 5.83 9.12 16.04
N ASN A 31 5.53 10.22 15.36
CA ASN A 31 4.88 11.41 15.91
C ASN A 31 3.35 11.46 15.69
N ASP A 32 2.72 10.30 15.51
CA ASP A 32 1.26 10.10 15.51
C ASP A 32 0.50 10.87 14.41
N ILE A 33 1.11 11.05 13.24
CA ILE A 33 0.43 11.50 12.03
C ILE A 33 -0.07 10.29 11.23
N TRP A 34 -1.36 10.30 10.90
CA TRP A 34 -2.08 9.19 10.28
C TRP A 34 -2.36 9.46 8.80
N TYR A 35 -1.99 8.53 7.93
CA TYR A 35 -2.18 8.62 6.48
C TYR A 35 -2.83 7.34 5.92
N ASN A 36 -3.75 7.48 4.96
CA ASN A 36 -4.27 6.36 4.18
C ASN A 36 -4.35 6.66 2.68
N ASN A 37 -4.33 5.60 1.87
CA ASN A 37 -4.49 5.64 0.40
C ASN A 37 -5.95 5.44 -0.03
N GLN A 38 -6.92 5.89 0.77
CA GLN A 38 -8.36 5.65 0.57
C GLN A 38 -8.71 4.15 0.58
N PHE A 39 -9.83 3.86 -0.05
CA PHE A 39 -10.62 2.66 -0.15
C PHE A 39 -11.40 2.79 -1.46
N VAL A 40 -12.08 1.73 -1.86
CA VAL A 40 -12.99 1.71 -2.98
C VAL A 40 -14.27 2.47 -2.64
N GLY A 41 -14.57 3.49 -3.43
CA GLY A 41 -15.79 4.28 -3.35
C GLY A 41 -16.57 4.28 -4.66
N ARG A 42 -17.88 4.49 -4.57
CA ARG A 42 -18.74 4.78 -5.73
C ARG A 42 -19.17 6.24 -5.73
N ARG A 43 -19.66 6.71 -6.87
CA ARG A 43 -20.14 8.09 -7.01
C ARG A 43 -21.25 8.35 -5.98
N GLY A 44 -21.24 9.54 -5.38
CA GLY A 44 -22.30 9.96 -4.48
C GLY A 44 -23.69 9.81 -5.10
N ASN A 45 -24.62 9.23 -4.34
CA ASN A 45 -25.98 8.88 -4.74
C ASN A 45 -26.11 7.84 -5.87
N SER A 46 -25.05 7.09 -6.20
CA SER A 46 -25.13 5.97 -7.14
C SER A 46 -26.20 4.97 -6.71
N ASP A 47 -26.93 4.42 -7.67
CA ASP A 47 -27.96 3.40 -7.42
C ASP A 47 -28.95 3.78 -6.31
N GLY A 48 -29.33 5.05 -6.20
CA GLY A 48 -30.29 5.53 -5.20
C GLY A 48 -29.79 5.47 -3.75
N CYS A 49 -28.49 5.24 -3.53
CA CYS A 49 -27.85 5.51 -2.25
C CYS A 49 -28.00 6.99 -1.87
N LYS A 50 -27.83 7.31 -0.58
CA LYS A 50 -27.82 8.70 -0.09
C LYS A 50 -26.41 9.07 0.36
N GLY A 51 -25.90 10.19 -0.16
CA GLY A 51 -24.55 10.66 0.13
C GLY A 51 -23.47 9.88 -0.63
N CYS A 52 -22.22 10.03 -0.21
CA CYS A 52 -21.09 9.24 -0.70
C CYS A 52 -21.28 7.75 -0.37
N VAL A 53 -20.81 6.89 -1.27
CA VAL A 53 -20.98 5.44 -1.20
C VAL A 53 -19.62 4.81 -0.94
N GLU A 54 -19.30 4.66 0.34
CA GLU A 54 -17.93 4.50 0.85
C GLU A 54 -17.97 3.76 2.19
N PRO A 55 -16.90 3.03 2.60
CA PRO A 55 -16.81 2.42 3.92
C PRO A 55 -16.87 3.43 5.08
N MET A 56 -16.50 4.70 4.85
CA MET A 56 -16.64 5.77 5.84
C MET A 56 -18.09 6.05 6.26
N SER A 57 -19.07 5.65 5.44
CA SER A 57 -20.49 5.75 5.76
C SER A 57 -20.95 4.66 6.73
N ASP A 58 -20.23 3.54 6.82
CA ASP A 58 -20.47 2.49 7.81
C ASP A 58 -19.87 2.86 9.17
N LYS A 59 -20.48 3.85 9.83
CA LYS A 59 -20.07 4.36 11.16
C LYS A 59 -20.10 3.30 12.27
N MET A 60 -20.78 2.18 12.03
CA MET A 60 -20.97 1.09 13.00
C MET A 60 -20.06 -0.12 12.71
N CYS A 61 -19.28 -0.10 11.63
CA CYS A 61 -18.50 -1.24 11.14
C CYS A 61 -19.35 -2.51 11.01
N ARG A 62 -20.56 -2.40 10.43
CA ARG A 62 -21.42 -3.55 10.17
C ARG A 62 -20.90 -4.44 9.06
N PHE A 63 -20.20 -3.85 8.10
CA PHE A 63 -19.74 -4.54 6.89
C PHE A 63 -18.23 -4.59 6.75
N SER A 64 -17.48 -3.99 7.68
CA SER A 64 -16.02 -3.91 7.64
C SER A 64 -15.37 -4.92 8.60
N ASN A 65 -14.54 -5.83 8.06
CA ASN A 65 -13.88 -6.90 8.81
C ASN A 65 -12.42 -7.05 8.40
N VAL A 66 -11.52 -7.19 9.39
CA VAL A 66 -10.08 -7.31 9.19
C VAL A 66 -9.60 -8.62 9.81
N ARG A 67 -8.72 -9.32 9.11
CA ARG A 67 -8.05 -10.53 9.59
C ARG A 67 -6.57 -10.50 9.23
N VAL A 68 -5.72 -10.89 10.19
CA VAL A 68 -4.31 -11.20 9.92
C VAL A 68 -4.27 -12.62 9.40
N ILE A 69 -3.81 -12.79 8.15
CA ILE A 69 -3.66 -14.10 7.50
C ILE A 69 -2.36 -14.74 7.94
N HIS A 70 -1.27 -13.97 7.86
CA HIS A 70 0.06 -14.39 8.28
C HIS A 70 0.76 -13.25 9.03
N SER A 71 1.57 -13.60 10.02
CA SER A 71 2.41 -12.64 10.74
C SER A 71 3.68 -13.33 11.17
N SER A 72 4.80 -12.89 10.61
CA SER A 72 6.13 -13.44 10.87
C SER A 72 7.17 -12.33 10.79
N PRO A 73 8.41 -12.58 11.22
CA PRO A 73 9.49 -11.61 11.02
C PRO A 73 9.71 -11.22 9.55
N ALA A 74 9.40 -12.11 8.59
CA ALA A 74 9.64 -11.86 7.17
C ALA A 74 8.57 -10.98 6.50
N ARG A 75 7.31 -11.12 6.91
CA ARG A 75 6.18 -10.30 6.43
C ARG A 75 4.94 -10.50 7.29
N THR A 76 4.01 -9.57 7.14
CA THR A 76 2.63 -9.68 7.62
C THR A 76 1.68 -9.59 6.43
N VAL A 77 0.72 -10.51 6.35
CA VAL A 77 -0.35 -10.50 5.34
C VAL A 77 -1.67 -10.24 6.05
N ILE A 78 -2.38 -9.19 5.65
CA ILE A 78 -3.64 -8.75 6.25
C ILE A 78 -4.70 -8.72 5.15
N HIS A 79 -5.89 -9.22 5.44
CA HIS A 79 -7.04 -9.08 4.56
C HIS A 79 -8.10 -8.22 5.23
N TRP A 80 -8.62 -7.26 4.47
CA TRP A 80 -9.68 -6.35 4.86
C TRP A 80 -10.83 -6.48 3.87
N ARG A 81 -11.99 -6.91 4.37
CA ARG A 81 -13.22 -7.02 3.60
C ARG A 81 -14.20 -5.95 4.05
N TYR A 82 -14.77 -5.20 3.10
CA TYR A 82 -15.80 -4.22 3.40
C TYR A 82 -16.81 -4.05 2.26
N ALA A 83 -17.90 -3.32 2.54
CA ALA A 83 -18.84 -2.87 1.52
C ALA A 83 -18.86 -1.33 1.48
N PRO A 84 -18.72 -0.72 0.29
CA PRO A 84 -19.00 0.71 0.13
C PRO A 84 -20.51 0.92 0.21
N VAL A 85 -20.98 1.65 1.22
CA VAL A 85 -22.43 1.86 1.45
C VAL A 85 -22.77 3.34 1.50
N GLY A 86 -24.03 3.69 1.21
CA GLY A 86 -24.53 5.04 1.46
C GLY A 86 -24.73 5.33 2.94
N LEU A 87 -25.04 6.59 3.31
CA LEU A 87 -25.25 7.02 4.70
C LEU A 87 -26.36 6.28 5.46
N LYS A 88 -27.29 5.65 4.72
CA LYS A 88 -28.36 4.82 5.28
C LYS A 88 -28.06 3.32 5.21
N LEU A 89 -26.79 2.96 5.05
CA LEU A 89 -26.29 1.58 4.94
C LEU A 89 -26.87 0.81 3.74
N LYS A 90 -27.40 1.52 2.74
CA LYS A 90 -27.81 0.90 1.47
C LYS A 90 -26.55 0.49 0.70
N HIS A 91 -26.50 -0.78 0.29
CA HIS A 91 -25.50 -1.25 -0.66
C HIS A 91 -25.86 -0.77 -2.07
N PRO A 92 -24.89 -0.31 -2.87
CA PRO A 92 -25.10 -0.01 -4.27
C PRO A 92 -25.12 -1.30 -5.10
N TYR A 93 -25.79 -1.25 -6.24
CA TYR A 93 -25.82 -2.25 -7.30
C TYR A 93 -26.16 -3.66 -6.80
N GLN A 94 -27.19 -3.73 -5.94
CA GLN A 94 -27.66 -5.00 -5.39
C GLN A 94 -28.24 -5.89 -6.50
N ASP A 95 -27.75 -7.12 -6.57
CA ASP A 95 -28.34 -8.16 -7.40
C ASP A 95 -29.77 -8.47 -6.92
N PRO A 96 -30.80 -8.41 -7.78
CA PRO A 96 -32.19 -8.56 -7.37
C PRO A 96 -32.54 -9.96 -6.86
N TYR A 97 -31.73 -10.98 -7.17
CA TYR A 97 -31.99 -12.37 -6.77
C TYR A 97 -31.32 -12.73 -5.44
N SER A 98 -30.04 -12.39 -5.27
CA SER A 98 -29.23 -12.69 -4.08
C SER A 98 -29.26 -11.59 -3.02
N GLY A 99 -29.61 -10.35 -3.39
CA GLY A 99 -29.58 -9.18 -2.52
C GLY A 99 -28.18 -8.65 -2.22
N LEU A 100 -27.13 -9.25 -2.78
CA LEU A 100 -25.75 -8.84 -2.59
C LEU A 100 -25.43 -7.63 -3.48
N GLY A 101 -24.97 -6.53 -2.88
CA GLY A 101 -24.41 -5.39 -3.61
C GLY A 101 -22.89 -5.46 -3.69
N ASP A 102 -22.27 -4.30 -3.88
CA ASP A 102 -20.81 -4.21 -3.97
C ASP A 102 -20.12 -4.70 -2.69
N TRP A 103 -19.05 -5.47 -2.89
CA TRP A 103 -18.11 -5.92 -1.85
C TRP A 103 -16.68 -5.72 -2.32
N VAL A 104 -15.79 -5.44 -1.37
CA VAL A 104 -14.38 -5.19 -1.65
C VAL A 104 -13.53 -6.06 -0.75
N ASP A 105 -12.54 -6.70 -1.36
CA ASP A 105 -11.51 -7.47 -0.69
C ASP A 105 -10.16 -6.79 -0.95
N GLU A 106 -9.51 -6.33 0.10
CA GLU A 106 -8.17 -5.78 0.05
C GLU A 106 -7.19 -6.67 0.81
N THR A 107 -6.08 -7.04 0.16
CA THR A 107 -4.98 -7.76 0.80
C THR A 107 -3.75 -6.86 0.85
N TYR A 108 -3.16 -6.79 2.04
CA TYR A 108 -1.94 -6.05 2.32
C TYR A 108 -0.82 -7.01 2.68
N THR A 109 0.22 -7.06 1.86
CA THR A 109 1.46 -7.79 2.15
C THR A 109 2.52 -6.80 2.57
N ILE A 110 2.84 -6.71 3.86
CA ILE A 110 3.75 -5.71 4.45
C ILE A 110 5.08 -6.35 4.86
N TYR A 111 6.19 -5.71 4.50
CA TYR A 111 7.56 -6.15 4.74
C TYR A 111 8.29 -5.31 5.82
N PRO A 112 9.43 -5.81 6.35
CA PRO A 112 10.19 -5.18 7.43
C PRO A 112 10.77 -3.79 7.11
N ASP A 113 10.85 -3.41 5.83
CA ASP A 113 11.29 -2.10 5.36
C ASP A 113 10.15 -1.06 5.28
N MET A 114 9.00 -1.34 5.89
CA MET A 114 7.81 -0.49 5.86
C MET A 114 7.25 -0.29 4.44
N VAL A 115 7.53 -1.23 3.54
CA VAL A 115 6.94 -1.32 2.20
C VAL A 115 5.91 -2.43 2.19
N GLY A 116 4.81 -2.20 1.49
CA GLY A 116 3.81 -3.23 1.25
C GLY A 116 3.14 -3.12 -0.10
N VAL A 117 2.51 -4.21 -0.51
CA VAL A 117 1.61 -4.25 -1.67
C VAL A 117 0.19 -4.30 -1.16
N ARG A 118 -0.64 -3.42 -1.71
CA ARG A 118 -2.09 -3.39 -1.58
C ARG A 118 -2.70 -3.95 -2.86
N SER A 119 -3.33 -5.12 -2.77
CA SER A 119 -4.20 -5.67 -3.82
C SER A 119 -5.65 -5.35 -3.50
N ILE A 120 -6.36 -4.70 -4.43
CA ILE A 120 -7.70 -4.14 -4.23
C ILE A 120 -8.65 -4.80 -5.21
N THR A 121 -9.56 -5.65 -4.73
CA THR A 121 -10.55 -6.33 -5.58
C THR A 121 -11.95 -5.84 -5.28
N LEU A 122 -12.58 -5.18 -6.24
CA LEU A 122 -14.01 -4.87 -6.20
C LEU A 122 -14.80 -6.02 -6.84
N HIS A 123 -15.86 -6.45 -6.17
CA HIS A 123 -16.90 -7.34 -6.69
C HIS A 123 -18.19 -6.55 -6.89
N SER A 124 -18.74 -6.54 -8.10
CA SER A 124 -19.92 -5.75 -8.43
C SER A 124 -20.70 -6.32 -9.62
N THR A 125 -22.03 -6.14 -9.61
CA THR A 125 -22.89 -6.34 -10.78
C THR A 125 -22.78 -5.19 -11.80
N ALA A 126 -22.22 -4.05 -11.40
CA ALA A 126 -22.02 -2.86 -12.21
C ALA A 126 -20.53 -2.49 -12.25
N ILE A 127 -19.70 -3.41 -12.75
CA ILE A 127 -18.24 -3.32 -12.66
C ILE A 127 -17.63 -2.19 -13.52
N ASP A 128 -18.36 -1.68 -14.50
CA ASP A 128 -17.94 -0.59 -15.39
C ASP A 128 -18.45 0.79 -14.96
N GLU A 129 -19.31 0.83 -13.95
CA GLU A 129 -19.70 2.10 -13.33
C GLU A 129 -18.51 2.77 -12.65
N PHE A 130 -18.64 4.08 -12.43
CA PHE A 130 -17.58 4.87 -11.82
C PHE A 130 -17.13 4.27 -10.46
N THR A 131 -15.82 4.10 -10.31
CA THR A 131 -15.17 3.64 -9.08
C THR A 131 -14.00 4.55 -8.76
N ASP A 132 -13.92 4.98 -7.51
CA ASP A 132 -12.72 5.61 -6.96
C ASP A 132 -11.90 4.56 -6.22
N TRP A 133 -10.60 4.54 -6.45
CA TRP A 133 -9.69 3.51 -5.95
C TRP A 133 -8.58 4.06 -5.05
N GLN A 134 -8.30 5.36 -5.15
CA GLN A 134 -7.22 6.00 -4.42
C GLN A 134 -7.46 7.50 -4.24
N GLU A 135 -7.24 7.92 -3.00
CA GLU A 135 -7.17 9.31 -2.56
C GLU A 135 -6.14 9.38 -1.43
N ALA A 136 -5.33 10.44 -1.42
CA ALA A 136 -4.38 10.68 -0.35
C ALA A 136 -5.07 11.40 0.81
N ILE A 137 -5.34 10.68 1.90
CA ILE A 137 -6.11 11.18 3.04
C ILE A 137 -5.23 11.19 4.30
N ILE A 138 -5.18 12.33 4.98
CA ILE A 138 -4.48 12.52 6.25
C ILE A 138 -5.54 12.72 7.34
N VAL A 139 -5.42 12.01 8.45
CA VAL A 139 -6.27 12.18 9.63
C VAL A 139 -5.57 13.07 10.65
N HIS A 140 -6.33 13.99 11.23
CA HIS A 140 -5.89 14.96 12.23
C HIS A 140 -6.57 14.66 13.56
N ALA A 141 -5.76 14.54 14.61
CA ALA A 141 -6.24 14.40 15.98
C ALA A 141 -6.95 15.68 16.47
N PRO A 142 -7.80 15.60 17.50
CA PRO A 142 -8.27 16.80 18.20
C PRO A 142 -7.08 17.64 18.68
N GLY A 143 -7.20 18.95 18.57
CA GLY A 143 -6.14 19.91 18.87
C GLY A 143 -5.16 20.15 17.72
N SER A 144 -5.27 19.42 16.62
CA SER A 144 -4.38 19.53 15.45
C SER A 144 -5.12 19.98 14.19
N LEU A 145 -4.54 20.94 13.47
CA LEU A 145 -4.98 21.39 12.14
C LEU A 145 -4.14 20.73 11.04
N PRO A 146 -4.57 20.77 9.77
CA PRO A 146 -3.81 20.18 8.67
C PRO A 146 -2.38 20.72 8.56
N LYS A 147 -2.21 22.04 8.74
CA LYS A 147 -0.90 22.72 8.73
C LYS A 147 0.06 22.23 9.82
N ASP A 148 -0.43 21.57 10.86
CA ASP A 148 0.42 21.05 11.94
C ASP A 148 1.00 19.67 11.56
N ASN A 149 0.41 18.99 10.58
CA ASN A 149 0.77 17.64 10.16
C ASN A 149 1.38 17.57 8.75
N ILE A 150 1.07 18.53 7.89
CA ILE A 150 1.42 18.53 6.47
C ILE A 150 2.37 19.70 6.21
N GLU A 151 3.44 19.44 5.45
CA GLU A 151 4.32 20.50 4.96
C GLU A 151 3.61 21.35 3.89
N ASP A 152 3.97 22.63 3.76
CA ASP A 152 3.36 23.49 2.74
C ASP A 152 3.60 22.92 1.33
N THR A 153 4.80 22.40 1.08
CA THR A 153 5.11 21.53 -0.07
C THR A 153 4.56 20.13 0.18
N ALA A 154 3.24 19.97 0.10
CA ALA A 154 2.52 18.80 0.61
C ALA A 154 2.66 17.53 -0.23
N VAL A 155 2.87 17.65 -1.54
CA VAL A 155 2.87 16.49 -2.46
C VAL A 155 4.06 16.56 -3.40
N SER A 156 4.79 15.45 -3.52
CA SER A 156 5.81 15.25 -4.56
C SER A 156 5.34 14.13 -5.49
N ILE A 157 5.33 14.37 -6.80
CA ILE A 157 4.93 13.38 -7.81
C ILE A 157 6.07 13.16 -8.78
N GLY A 158 6.32 11.90 -9.13
CA GLY A 158 7.35 11.57 -10.08
C GLY A 158 7.18 10.24 -10.80
N ASN A 159 8.21 9.82 -11.50
CA ASN A 159 8.21 8.65 -12.37
C ASN A 159 9.41 7.72 -12.10
N LEU A 160 9.46 6.60 -12.81
CA LEU A 160 10.58 5.64 -12.70
C LEU A 160 11.88 6.12 -13.34
N ALA A 161 11.89 7.24 -14.08
CA ALA A 161 13.12 7.87 -14.55
C ALA A 161 13.82 8.68 -13.44
N GLY A 162 13.11 8.97 -12.34
CA GLY A 162 13.59 9.80 -11.24
C GLY A 162 13.20 11.28 -11.38
N ASP A 163 12.43 11.64 -12.41
CA ASP A 163 11.88 12.98 -12.53
C ASP A 163 10.86 13.23 -11.41
N VAL A 164 10.88 14.43 -10.84
CA VAL A 164 10.00 14.81 -9.74
C VAL A 164 9.54 16.25 -9.88
N VAL A 165 8.30 16.50 -9.50
CA VAL A 165 7.74 17.84 -9.30
C VAL A 165 7.12 17.91 -7.91
N ASP A 166 7.46 18.98 -7.21
CA ASP A 166 6.96 19.31 -5.89
C ASP A 166 5.83 20.33 -5.98
N TYR A 167 4.79 20.11 -5.18
CA TYR A 167 3.58 20.92 -5.18
C TYR A 167 3.37 21.60 -3.83
N THR A 168 3.38 22.93 -3.85
CA THR A 168 3.25 23.78 -2.67
C THR A 168 1.88 24.44 -2.60
N TRP A 169 1.26 24.41 -1.41
CA TRP A 169 0.03 25.13 -1.10
C TRP A 169 0.35 26.51 -0.52
N PRO A 170 -0.45 27.55 -0.81
CA PRO A 170 -1.69 27.52 -1.59
C PRO A 170 -1.47 27.63 -3.11
N ASP A 171 -0.24 27.78 -3.61
CA ASP A 171 0.03 28.09 -5.03
C ASP A 171 -0.61 27.08 -5.98
N VAL A 172 -0.50 25.79 -5.66
CA VAL A 172 -1.11 24.70 -6.43
C VAL A 172 -2.60 24.58 -6.15
N ALA A 173 -3.12 25.17 -5.05
CA ALA A 173 -4.54 25.16 -4.71
C ALA A 173 -5.40 26.00 -5.68
N VAL A 174 -4.84 27.00 -6.37
CA VAL A 174 -5.62 28.09 -7.00
C VAL A 174 -6.20 27.81 -8.40
N LYS A 175 -5.82 26.74 -9.15
CA LYS A 175 -6.41 26.47 -10.48
C LYS A 175 -6.70 24.99 -10.83
N GLY A 176 -7.78 24.76 -11.58
CA GLY A 176 -8.04 23.61 -12.48
C GLY A 176 -8.27 22.21 -11.90
N GLY A 177 -7.84 21.92 -10.67
CA GLY A 177 -7.88 20.56 -10.10
C GLY A 177 -6.89 19.58 -10.72
N VAL A 178 -6.00 20.06 -11.59
CA VAL A 178 -4.94 19.29 -12.25
C VAL A 178 -3.60 19.75 -11.68
N PHE A 179 -2.69 18.82 -11.43
CA PHE A 179 -1.32 19.14 -11.07
C PHE A 179 -0.56 19.62 -12.32
N PRO A 180 0.01 20.84 -12.33
CA PRO A 180 0.75 21.34 -13.49
C PRO A 180 2.10 20.62 -13.62
N GLY A 181 2.58 20.46 -14.86
CA GLY A 181 3.95 19.99 -15.13
C GLY A 181 4.24 18.55 -14.68
N LEU A 182 3.23 17.70 -14.52
CA LEU A 182 3.41 16.30 -14.14
C LEU A 182 4.48 15.62 -15.03
N PRO A 183 5.46 14.92 -14.44
CA PRO A 183 6.40 14.11 -15.21
C PRO A 183 5.68 13.08 -16.10
N ASN A 184 6.28 12.76 -17.25
CA ASN A 184 5.77 11.69 -18.11
C ASN A 184 5.71 10.36 -17.34
N LEU A 185 4.63 9.60 -17.52
CA LEU A 185 4.39 8.33 -16.83
C LEU A 185 4.53 8.48 -15.30
N SER A 186 4.02 9.58 -14.74
CA SER A 186 3.93 9.79 -13.30
C SER A 186 3.25 8.59 -12.63
N CYS A 187 3.94 7.99 -11.67
CA CYS A 187 3.54 6.74 -11.03
C CYS A 187 3.97 6.66 -9.56
N ILE A 188 4.78 7.60 -9.08
CA ILE A 188 5.23 7.70 -7.69
C ILE A 188 4.60 8.94 -7.07
N GLN A 189 4.07 8.81 -5.85
CA GLN A 189 3.68 9.93 -5.02
C GLN A 189 4.31 9.82 -3.64
N ILE A 190 4.77 10.93 -3.10
CA ILE A 190 5.11 11.10 -1.69
C ILE A 190 4.22 12.21 -1.10
N ILE A 191 3.65 11.96 0.07
CA ILE A 191 2.97 12.97 0.87
C ILE A 191 3.96 13.49 1.92
N ASN A 192 4.28 14.77 1.85
CA ASN A 192 5.24 15.40 2.76
C ASN A 192 4.54 15.75 4.08
N LEU A 193 4.59 14.81 5.01
CA LEU A 193 4.18 15.03 6.39
C LEU A 193 5.31 15.71 7.18
N LYS A 194 4.95 16.42 8.26
CA LYS A 194 5.87 16.94 9.28
C LYS A 194 6.38 15.81 10.17
N SER A 195 7.08 14.85 9.57
CA SER A 195 7.64 13.66 10.21
C SER A 195 8.92 13.22 9.51
N GLY A 196 9.76 12.45 10.20
CA GLY A 196 10.97 11.85 9.61
C GLY A 196 10.65 10.81 8.53
N LEU A 197 9.46 10.19 8.60
CA LEU A 197 8.96 9.27 7.60
C LEU A 197 7.78 9.87 6.84
N LYS A 198 7.77 9.68 5.53
CA LYS A 198 6.75 10.17 4.60
C LYS A 198 6.06 9.00 3.92
N PRO A 199 4.72 8.99 3.85
CA PRO A 199 4.02 7.96 3.11
C PRO A 199 4.24 8.14 1.62
N PHE A 200 4.36 7.00 0.94
CA PHE A 200 4.44 6.95 -0.51
C PHE A 200 3.46 5.93 -1.09
N MET A 201 3.18 6.11 -2.38
CA MET A 201 2.57 5.07 -3.22
C MET A 201 3.28 5.00 -4.57
N ILE A 202 3.30 3.80 -5.15
CA ILE A 202 3.72 3.54 -6.53
C ILE A 202 2.64 2.68 -7.20
N VAL A 203 2.23 3.07 -8.41
CA VAL A 203 1.33 2.29 -9.27
C VAL A 203 2.05 1.87 -10.56
N PRO A 204 1.60 0.83 -11.29
CA PRO A 204 2.14 0.54 -12.61
C PRO A 204 2.08 1.77 -13.53
N PRO A 205 3.20 2.18 -14.14
CA PRO A 205 3.26 3.37 -14.97
C PRO A 205 2.55 3.14 -16.30
N THR A 206 1.56 3.97 -16.61
CA THR A 206 0.86 3.93 -17.90
C THR A 206 0.36 5.32 -18.30
N PRO A 207 0.25 5.66 -19.61
CA PRO A 207 -0.25 6.97 -20.05
C PRO A 207 -1.67 7.31 -19.58
N GLU A 208 -2.45 6.30 -19.20
CA GLU A 208 -3.85 6.42 -18.75
C GLU A 208 -3.98 6.88 -17.29
N VAL A 209 -2.88 6.88 -16.53
CA VAL A 209 -2.87 7.38 -15.16
C VAL A 209 -3.25 8.85 -15.15
N LYS A 210 -4.35 9.15 -14.45
CA LYS A 210 -4.85 10.51 -14.23
C LYS A 210 -4.64 10.86 -12.77
N ILE A 211 -3.92 11.96 -12.56
CA ILE A 211 -3.62 12.48 -11.22
C ILE A 211 -4.25 13.84 -11.09
N ALA A 212 -5.16 13.97 -10.13
CA ALA A 212 -5.88 15.21 -9.87
C ALA A 212 -5.63 15.65 -8.44
N LYS A 213 -5.60 16.95 -8.23
CA LYS A 213 -5.62 17.53 -6.90
C LYS A 213 -7.04 17.42 -6.35
N PHE A 214 -7.17 17.10 -5.06
CA PHE A 214 -8.47 17.19 -4.41
C PHE A 214 -8.97 18.65 -4.43
N ARG A 215 -10.25 18.85 -4.73
CA ARG A 215 -10.78 20.18 -5.07
C ARG A 215 -11.27 20.95 -3.85
N GLY A 216 -11.02 22.27 -3.93
CA GLY A 216 -11.54 23.36 -3.11
C GLY A 216 -10.59 23.84 -2.00
N LYS A 217 -11.07 24.76 -1.16
CA LYS A 217 -10.39 25.25 0.05
C LYS A 217 -11.40 25.74 1.11
N GLU A 218 -11.15 25.50 2.40
CA GLU A 218 -11.90 26.15 3.49
C GLU A 218 -11.39 27.59 3.67
N PRO A 219 -12.26 28.60 3.90
CA PRO A 219 -11.84 30.01 3.94
C PRO A 219 -10.65 30.30 4.87
N HIS A 220 -10.51 29.53 5.96
CA HIS A 220 -9.54 29.73 7.03
C HIS A 220 -8.36 28.76 7.03
N SER A 221 -8.25 27.87 6.04
CA SER A 221 -7.17 26.88 5.96
C SER A 221 -6.60 26.81 4.55
N ILE A 222 -5.29 26.58 4.43
CA ILE A 222 -4.67 26.34 3.12
C ILE A 222 -5.04 24.95 2.56
N PHE A 223 -5.33 23.99 3.45
CA PHE A 223 -5.84 22.66 3.12
C PHE A 223 -7.31 22.54 3.48
N HIS A 224 -8.08 21.83 2.67
CA HIS A 224 -9.44 21.45 3.06
C HIS A 224 -9.43 20.41 4.15
N HIS A 225 -10.41 20.48 5.06
CA HIS A 225 -10.62 19.42 6.01
C HIS A 225 -12.08 19.27 6.45
N TRP A 226 -12.45 18.05 6.79
CA TRP A 226 -13.81 17.70 7.24
C TRP A 226 -13.77 16.91 8.54
N ASN A 227 -14.78 17.10 9.38
CA ASN A 227 -14.94 16.37 10.65
C ASN A 227 -16.12 15.37 10.63
N HIS A 228 -16.65 15.04 9.44
CA HIS A 228 -17.68 13.99 9.29
C HIS A 228 -17.13 12.56 9.47
N TRP A 229 -15.81 12.41 9.48
CA TRP A 229 -15.03 11.19 9.69
C TRP A 229 -13.65 11.64 10.24
N PRO A 230 -12.92 10.87 11.07
CA PRO A 230 -13.09 9.45 11.40
C PRO A 230 -14.26 9.07 12.31
N VAL A 231 -14.42 9.76 13.43
CA VAL A 231 -15.25 9.23 14.55
C VAL A 231 -16.66 9.80 14.66
N ALA A 232 -17.08 10.68 13.75
CA ALA A 232 -18.40 11.29 13.86
C ALA A 232 -19.52 10.29 13.58
N HIS A 233 -20.53 10.25 14.46
CA HIS A 233 -21.71 9.40 14.33
C HIS A 233 -22.83 10.02 13.50
N GLY A 234 -22.73 11.31 13.15
CA GLY A 234 -23.73 11.99 12.32
C GLY A 234 -23.80 11.39 10.92
N MET A 235 -25.01 11.25 10.37
CA MET A 235 -25.22 10.85 8.98
C MET A 235 -24.85 12.00 8.04
N SER A 236 -23.55 12.14 7.76
CA SER A 236 -23.01 13.15 6.86
C SER A 236 -21.87 12.56 6.03
N SER A 237 -21.87 12.88 4.73
CA SER A 237 -20.75 12.60 3.81
C SER A 237 -19.81 13.80 3.66
N THR A 238 -20.17 14.96 4.23
CA THR A 238 -19.34 16.15 4.21
C THR A 238 -19.77 17.08 5.33
N THR A 239 -18.84 17.40 6.21
CA THR A 239 -19.03 18.41 7.25
C THR A 239 -17.72 19.16 7.37
N PRO A 240 -17.63 20.41 6.89
CA PRO A 240 -16.44 21.22 7.03
C PRO A 240 -16.01 21.31 8.50
N ALA A 241 -14.71 21.17 8.74
CA ALA A 241 -14.13 21.51 10.03
C ALA A 241 -13.77 23.00 10.03
N TRP A 242 -14.07 23.70 11.13
CA TRP A 242 -13.76 25.12 11.29
C TRP A 242 -12.62 25.35 12.29
N ASP A 243 -12.38 24.39 13.16
CA ASP A 243 -11.37 24.40 14.21
C ASP A 243 -10.86 22.97 14.47
N ALA A 244 -9.94 22.84 15.42
CA ALA A 244 -9.34 21.57 15.80
C ALA A 244 -10.08 20.85 16.95
N SER A 245 -11.30 21.24 17.32
CA SER A 245 -12.00 20.66 18.49
C SER A 245 -12.37 19.19 18.32
N LYS A 246 -12.43 18.70 17.08
CA LYS A 246 -12.82 17.32 16.72
C LYS A 246 -11.77 16.70 15.80
N PRO A 247 -11.66 15.36 15.77
CA PRO A 247 -10.88 14.70 14.73
C PRO A 247 -11.40 15.10 13.35
N ALA A 248 -10.48 15.30 12.42
CA ALA A 248 -10.78 15.71 11.05
C ALA A 248 -9.90 14.93 10.07
N HIS A 249 -10.15 15.11 8.78
CA HIS A 249 -9.26 14.61 7.73
C HIS A 249 -9.14 15.62 6.59
N THR A 250 -8.01 15.54 5.89
CA THR A 250 -7.68 16.32 4.70
C THR A 250 -7.40 15.38 3.54
N SER A 251 -7.80 15.80 2.35
CA SER A 251 -7.54 15.08 1.11
C SER A 251 -6.68 15.93 0.18
N LEU A 252 -5.64 15.35 -0.43
CA LEU A 252 -4.66 16.09 -1.24
C LEU A 252 -4.72 15.76 -2.73
N SER A 253 -4.84 14.49 -3.07
CA SER A 253 -4.77 13.99 -4.45
C SER A 253 -5.70 12.81 -4.66
N VAL A 254 -6.08 12.57 -5.91
CA VAL A 254 -6.84 11.39 -6.37
C VAL A 254 -6.13 10.81 -7.59
N TRP A 255 -5.95 9.49 -7.60
CA TRP A 255 -5.33 8.75 -8.70
C TRP A 255 -6.32 7.80 -9.34
N ARG A 256 -6.31 7.71 -10.68
CA ARG A 256 -7.20 6.83 -11.44
C ARG A 256 -6.51 6.31 -12.69
N GLY A 257 -7.01 5.20 -13.22
CA GLY A 257 -6.64 4.71 -14.55
C GLY A 257 -5.28 4.05 -14.64
N TRP A 258 -4.69 3.62 -13.52
CA TRP A 258 -3.53 2.72 -13.59
C TRP A 258 -3.97 1.31 -13.98
N GLU A 259 -3.00 0.51 -14.40
CA GLU A 259 -3.23 -0.80 -14.99
C GLU A 259 -4.08 -1.73 -14.10
N LEU A 260 -4.97 -2.47 -14.76
CA LEU A 260 -5.78 -3.51 -14.15
C LEU A 260 -4.96 -4.79 -14.06
N HIS A 261 -4.78 -5.32 -12.85
CA HIS A 261 -4.00 -6.53 -12.66
C HIS A 261 -4.78 -7.79 -13.07
N ARG A 262 -6.05 -7.85 -12.69
CA ARG A 262 -6.97 -8.94 -13.07
C ARG A 262 -8.40 -8.44 -13.18
N SER A 263 -9.19 -9.12 -14.01
CA SER A 263 -10.65 -8.91 -14.07
C SER A 263 -11.41 -10.15 -14.46
N THR A 264 -12.65 -10.22 -14.00
CA THR A 264 -13.69 -11.14 -14.46
C THR A 264 -14.89 -10.34 -14.95
N ALA A 265 -16.01 -11.01 -15.27
CA ALA A 265 -17.27 -10.34 -15.59
C ALA A 265 -17.82 -9.49 -14.44
N ASN A 266 -17.45 -9.78 -13.18
CA ASN A 266 -17.99 -9.13 -11.99
C ASN A 266 -16.93 -8.70 -10.97
N SER A 267 -15.64 -8.73 -11.34
CA SER A 267 -14.58 -8.20 -10.49
C SER A 267 -13.47 -7.50 -11.24
N LYS A 268 -12.83 -6.54 -10.56
CA LYS A 268 -11.65 -5.82 -11.02
C LYS A 268 -10.65 -5.75 -9.86
N THR A 269 -9.40 -6.09 -10.15
CA THR A 269 -8.29 -6.05 -9.19
C THR A 269 -7.23 -5.05 -9.64
N HIS A 270 -6.92 -4.08 -8.80
CA HIS A 270 -5.80 -3.15 -8.97
C HIS A 270 -4.73 -3.38 -7.92
N LEU A 271 -3.47 -3.12 -8.29
CA LEU A 271 -2.33 -3.17 -7.36
C LEU A 271 -1.74 -1.80 -7.10
N MET A 272 -1.22 -1.61 -5.89
CA MET A 272 -0.50 -0.43 -5.47
C MET A 272 0.59 -0.83 -4.49
N LEU A 273 1.83 -0.44 -4.77
CA LEU A 273 2.89 -0.46 -3.76
C LEU A 273 2.72 0.78 -2.88
N HIS A 274 2.88 0.63 -1.58
CA HIS A 274 2.75 1.74 -0.64
C HIS A 274 3.63 1.50 0.58
N GLY A 275 3.88 2.54 1.35
CA GLY A 275 4.74 2.40 2.51
C GLY A 275 5.11 3.71 3.14
N MET A 276 6.12 3.66 3.99
CA MET A 276 6.74 4.81 4.63
C MET A 276 8.21 4.89 4.23
N THR A 277 8.71 6.08 3.95
CA THR A 277 10.09 6.29 3.51
C THR A 277 10.65 7.60 4.05
N ASP A 278 11.96 7.64 4.26
CA ASP A 278 12.76 8.84 4.47
C ASP A 278 13.45 9.31 3.16
N LYS A 279 13.29 8.56 2.07
CA LYS A 279 13.93 8.81 0.78
C LYS A 279 13.07 9.66 -0.15
N GLY A 280 13.70 10.21 -1.20
CA GLY A 280 13.01 10.96 -2.24
C GLY A 280 12.49 10.08 -3.39
N VAL A 281 11.77 10.70 -4.33
CA VAL A 281 11.30 10.04 -5.56
C VAL A 281 12.43 9.33 -6.34
N PRO A 282 13.62 9.93 -6.55
CA PRO A 282 14.69 9.26 -7.30
C PRO A 282 15.12 7.92 -6.70
N ASP A 283 15.14 7.81 -5.37
CA ASP A 283 15.48 6.57 -4.69
C ASP A 283 14.34 5.54 -4.77
N LEU A 284 13.08 6.00 -4.64
CA LEU A 284 11.90 5.15 -4.82
C LEU A 284 11.76 4.62 -6.24
N ALA A 285 12.35 5.28 -7.25
CA ALA A 285 12.31 4.80 -8.63
C ALA A 285 12.97 3.42 -8.78
N GLY A 286 14.02 3.13 -8.01
CA GLY A 286 14.64 1.79 -7.95
C GLY A 286 13.68 0.74 -7.40
N LEU A 287 13.01 1.05 -6.28
CA LEU A 287 11.98 0.20 -5.70
C LEU A 287 10.83 -0.03 -6.70
N GLY A 288 10.34 1.02 -7.35
CA GLY A 288 9.30 0.93 -8.37
C GLY A 288 9.69 0.01 -9.53
N LYS A 289 10.89 0.17 -10.09
CA LYS A 289 11.43 -0.71 -11.14
C LYS A 289 11.52 -2.17 -10.68
N SER A 290 12.01 -2.41 -9.46
CA SER A 290 12.11 -3.75 -8.89
C SER A 290 10.75 -4.45 -8.73
N TRP A 291 9.67 -3.68 -8.67
CA TRP A 291 8.32 -4.19 -8.50
C TRP A 291 7.58 -4.39 -9.83
N VAL A 292 7.62 -3.42 -10.74
CA VAL A 292 6.92 -3.51 -12.04
C VAL A 292 7.72 -4.24 -13.13
N SER A 293 9.04 -4.35 -12.96
CA SER A 293 9.95 -5.04 -13.87
C SER A 293 11.02 -5.77 -13.04
N ALA A 294 10.55 -6.68 -12.18
CA ALA A 294 11.42 -7.48 -11.33
C ALA A 294 12.46 -8.25 -12.16
N PRO A 295 13.72 -8.34 -11.71
CA PRO A 295 14.74 -9.09 -12.44
C PRO A 295 14.40 -10.58 -12.56
N GLU A 296 14.77 -11.17 -13.68
CA GLU A 296 14.48 -12.59 -13.92
C GLU A 296 15.21 -13.49 -12.91
N LEU A 297 14.50 -14.52 -12.45
CA LEU A 297 15.02 -15.56 -11.57
C LEU A 297 15.19 -16.86 -12.35
N ALA A 298 16.37 -17.45 -12.24
CA ALA A 298 16.69 -18.78 -12.74
C ALA A 298 17.05 -19.74 -11.59
N ILE A 299 16.50 -20.95 -11.64
CA ILE A 299 16.90 -22.05 -10.76
C ILE A 299 18.16 -22.67 -11.35
N VAL A 300 19.30 -22.51 -10.66
CA VAL A 300 20.59 -23.07 -11.08
C VAL A 300 20.68 -24.55 -10.68
N SER A 301 20.17 -24.90 -9.49
CA SER A 301 20.11 -26.28 -9.01
C SER A 301 19.07 -26.46 -7.91
N GLY A 302 18.58 -27.68 -7.76
CA GLY A 302 17.57 -28.07 -6.75
C GLY A 302 16.27 -28.54 -7.42
N SER A 303 15.48 -29.34 -6.70
CA SER A 303 14.22 -29.89 -7.19
C SER A 303 13.04 -28.95 -6.86
N TYR A 304 13.01 -27.81 -7.52
CA TYR A 304 12.01 -26.76 -7.32
C TYR A 304 11.45 -26.30 -8.67
N LYS A 305 10.21 -25.83 -8.65
CA LYS A 305 9.58 -25.12 -9.77
C LYS A 305 9.49 -23.64 -9.43
N SER A 306 9.76 -22.78 -10.40
CA SER A 306 9.47 -21.35 -10.28
C SER A 306 8.09 -21.04 -10.83
N ASN A 307 7.29 -20.30 -10.06
CA ASN A 307 6.03 -19.70 -10.48
C ASN A 307 6.20 -18.21 -10.85
N GLY A 308 7.45 -17.75 -10.98
CA GLY A 308 7.78 -16.38 -11.39
C GLY A 308 7.77 -15.38 -10.23
N TYR A 309 7.75 -14.10 -10.60
CA TYR A 309 7.61 -12.99 -9.67
C TYR A 309 6.13 -12.60 -9.55
N ASP A 310 5.61 -12.63 -8.32
CA ASP A 310 4.25 -12.24 -8.02
C ASP A 310 4.21 -10.80 -7.50
N MET A 311 3.70 -9.91 -8.36
CA MET A 311 3.57 -8.48 -8.05
C MET A 311 2.62 -8.21 -6.88
N GLU A 312 1.62 -9.06 -6.62
CA GLU A 312 0.63 -8.85 -5.54
C GLU A 312 1.23 -9.00 -4.14
N GLN A 313 2.35 -9.71 -4.05
CA GLN A 313 3.08 -9.92 -2.81
C GLN A 313 4.52 -9.44 -2.88
N LYS A 314 4.96 -8.80 -3.99
CA LYS A 314 6.36 -8.34 -4.19
C LYS A 314 7.38 -9.45 -3.88
N ALA A 315 7.14 -10.66 -4.38
CA ALA A 315 7.96 -11.83 -4.05
C ALA A 315 8.16 -12.77 -5.24
N TYR A 316 9.31 -13.44 -5.27
CA TYR A 316 9.51 -14.60 -6.13
C TYR A 316 8.85 -15.82 -5.50
N VAL A 317 8.01 -16.53 -6.26
CA VAL A 317 7.26 -17.68 -5.77
C VAL A 317 7.83 -18.94 -6.36
N LEU A 318 8.23 -19.86 -5.49
CA LEU A 318 8.79 -21.16 -5.80
C LEU A 318 7.96 -22.26 -5.11
N GLU A 319 8.07 -23.46 -5.63
CA GLU A 319 7.43 -24.64 -5.07
C GLU A 319 8.43 -25.79 -5.00
N ALA A 320 8.59 -26.40 -3.82
CA ALA A 320 9.37 -27.62 -3.70
C ALA A 320 8.61 -28.79 -4.35
N LEU A 321 9.26 -29.50 -5.27
CA LEU A 321 8.62 -30.60 -6.02
C LEU A 321 8.53 -31.89 -5.20
N ASP A 322 9.48 -32.11 -4.28
CA ASP A 322 9.49 -33.26 -3.36
C ASP A 322 9.99 -32.79 -1.98
N PRO A 323 9.07 -32.45 -1.05
CA PRO A 323 9.43 -31.95 0.28
C PRO A 323 10.23 -32.98 1.10
N SER A 324 10.11 -34.26 0.79
CA SER A 324 10.82 -35.35 1.49
C SER A 324 12.28 -35.48 1.06
N LYS A 325 12.65 -34.90 -0.09
CA LYS A 325 14.01 -34.92 -0.67
C LYS A 325 14.59 -33.52 -0.77
N SER A 326 14.36 -32.69 0.26
CA SER A 326 14.77 -31.30 0.22
C SER A 326 16.27 -31.15 -0.03
N ALA A 327 16.59 -30.70 -1.23
CA ALA A 327 17.93 -30.39 -1.66
C ALA A 327 18.18 -28.89 -1.52
N THR A 328 19.45 -28.52 -1.39
CA THR A 328 19.86 -27.12 -1.45
C THR A 328 19.40 -26.49 -2.76
N LEU A 329 18.59 -25.44 -2.66
CA LEU A 329 18.19 -24.60 -3.77
C LEU A 329 19.29 -23.57 -4.06
N LYS A 330 19.68 -23.44 -5.32
CA LYS A 330 20.53 -22.35 -5.81
C LYS A 330 19.80 -21.56 -6.88
N LEU A 331 19.70 -20.26 -6.65
CA LEU A 331 19.05 -19.28 -7.51
C LEU A 331 20.09 -18.33 -8.10
N SER A 332 19.82 -17.86 -9.31
CA SER A 332 20.46 -16.69 -9.90
C SER A 332 19.38 -15.67 -10.25
N ILE A 333 19.58 -14.42 -9.85
CA ILE A 333 18.69 -13.30 -10.13
C ILE A 333 19.45 -12.29 -10.99
N GLY A 334 18.96 -12.04 -12.19
CA GLY A 334 19.58 -11.16 -13.20
C GLY A 334 19.34 -9.67 -12.94
N ALA A 335 19.69 -9.17 -11.75
CA ALA A 335 19.54 -7.76 -11.43
C ALA A 335 20.35 -6.88 -12.38
N SER A 336 19.82 -5.70 -12.68
CA SER A 336 20.42 -4.68 -13.55
C SER A 336 19.98 -3.28 -13.13
N SER A 337 20.50 -2.23 -13.76
CA SER A 337 20.01 -0.86 -13.56
C SER A 337 18.58 -0.65 -14.07
N LYS A 338 18.12 -1.48 -15.01
CA LYS A 338 16.74 -1.45 -15.54
C LYS A 338 15.76 -2.22 -14.65
N SER A 339 16.23 -3.33 -14.07
CA SER A 339 15.48 -4.23 -13.19
C SER A 339 16.30 -4.49 -11.93
N PRO A 340 16.40 -3.49 -11.03
CA PRO A 340 17.20 -3.63 -9.81
C PRO A 340 16.55 -4.62 -8.86
N LEU A 341 17.36 -5.25 -8.02
CA LEU A 341 16.89 -6.09 -6.93
C LEU A 341 16.85 -5.24 -5.66
N VAL A 342 15.65 -4.94 -5.15
CA VAL A 342 15.43 -4.10 -3.97
C VAL A 342 14.60 -4.86 -2.95
N ASN A 343 15.21 -5.15 -1.81
CA ASN A 343 14.66 -5.88 -0.68
C ASN A 343 13.77 -7.07 -1.08
N PRO A 344 14.34 -8.08 -1.76
CA PRO A 344 13.55 -9.16 -2.34
C PRO A 344 12.95 -10.06 -1.26
N ALA A 345 11.75 -10.54 -1.54
CA ALA A 345 11.14 -11.65 -0.83
C ALA A 345 11.13 -12.91 -1.72
N ILE A 346 11.36 -14.06 -1.09
CA ILE A 346 11.30 -15.38 -1.73
C ILE A 346 10.33 -16.23 -0.92
N VAL A 347 9.31 -16.73 -1.59
CA VAL A 347 8.27 -17.59 -1.03
C VAL A 347 8.47 -18.98 -1.59
N ILE A 348 8.70 -19.97 -0.73
CA ILE A 348 8.89 -21.37 -1.11
C ILE A 348 7.77 -22.20 -0.49
N ARG A 349 6.82 -22.61 -1.32
CA ARG A 349 5.73 -23.51 -0.92
C ARG A 349 6.23 -24.94 -0.75
N ASN A 350 5.50 -25.72 0.04
CA ASN A 350 5.80 -27.11 0.38
C ASN A 350 7.19 -27.28 1.04
N TRP A 351 7.56 -26.34 1.91
CA TRP A 351 8.80 -26.40 2.67
C TRP A 351 8.78 -27.58 3.66
N PRO A 352 9.90 -28.31 3.86
CA PRO A 352 9.91 -29.49 4.73
C PRO A 352 9.57 -29.15 6.18
N VAL A 353 8.77 -30.00 6.81
CA VAL A 353 8.38 -29.86 8.20
C VAL A 353 9.60 -29.97 9.11
N GLY A 354 9.77 -29.00 10.02
CA GLY A 354 10.87 -28.97 11.00
C GLY A 354 12.22 -28.49 10.46
N ALA A 355 12.35 -28.21 9.16
CA ALA A 355 13.58 -27.71 8.55
C ALA A 355 13.82 -26.22 8.87
N THR A 356 15.07 -25.85 9.10
CA THR A 356 15.48 -24.46 9.38
C THR A 356 16.32 -23.93 8.23
N ALA A 357 15.76 -22.97 7.49
CA ALA A 357 16.41 -22.42 6.32
C ALA A 357 17.77 -21.76 6.64
N GLN A 358 18.82 -22.20 5.95
CA GLN A 358 20.13 -21.56 5.91
C GLN A 358 20.31 -20.83 4.58
N ILE A 359 20.52 -19.51 4.65
CA ILE A 359 20.60 -18.64 3.47
C ILE A 359 22.04 -18.15 3.28
N LYS A 360 22.50 -18.18 2.03
CA LYS A 360 23.68 -17.45 1.57
C LYS A 360 23.33 -16.56 0.37
N VAL A 361 23.88 -15.36 0.34
CA VAL A 361 23.82 -14.42 -0.79
C VAL A 361 25.25 -14.23 -1.28
N ASN A 362 25.50 -14.52 -2.56
CA ASN A 362 26.86 -14.50 -3.15
C ASN A 362 27.88 -15.25 -2.27
N ASP A 363 27.50 -16.48 -1.90
CA ASP A 363 28.26 -17.41 -1.05
C ASP A 363 28.57 -16.95 0.39
N ARG A 364 28.03 -15.80 0.81
CA ARG A 364 28.18 -15.25 2.17
C ARG A 364 26.88 -15.35 2.95
N LYS A 365 26.98 -15.60 4.25
CA LYS A 365 25.82 -15.57 5.16
C LYS A 365 25.41 -14.09 5.36
N PRO A 366 24.13 -13.71 5.12
CA PRO A 366 23.65 -12.37 5.43
C PRO A 366 23.82 -12.03 6.92
N ALA A 367 23.97 -10.75 7.24
CA ALA A 367 23.91 -10.30 8.62
C ALA A 367 22.52 -10.56 9.21
N ALA A 368 22.42 -10.73 10.54
CA ALA A 368 21.15 -11.02 11.19
C ALA A 368 20.08 -9.95 10.92
N ASP A 369 20.49 -8.67 10.83
CA ASP A 369 19.58 -7.57 10.55
C ASP A 369 19.13 -7.50 9.08
N ASP A 370 19.84 -8.15 8.17
CA ASP A 370 19.59 -8.12 6.73
C ASP A 370 18.79 -9.33 6.23
N ILE A 371 18.36 -10.20 7.13
CA ILE A 371 17.50 -11.33 6.81
C ILE A 371 16.36 -11.44 7.80
N ARG A 372 15.17 -11.73 7.27
CA ARG A 372 14.03 -12.15 8.07
C ARG A 372 13.43 -13.40 7.45
N ILE A 373 13.05 -14.35 8.30
CA ILE A 373 12.51 -15.63 7.89
C ILE A 373 11.18 -15.83 8.61
N GLY A 374 10.19 -16.30 7.87
CA GLY A 374 8.87 -16.70 8.36
C GLY A 374 8.53 -18.10 7.87
N LEU A 375 7.79 -18.83 8.69
CA LEU A 375 7.18 -20.10 8.30
C LEU A 375 5.66 -19.91 8.42
N GLU A 376 4.99 -19.87 7.29
CA GLU A 376 3.53 -19.75 7.18
C GLU A 376 2.95 -21.17 7.11
N GLN A 377 2.06 -21.51 8.04
CA GLN A 377 1.40 -22.82 8.06
C GLN A 377 0.06 -22.70 7.33
N GLU A 378 -0.07 -23.40 6.21
CA GLU A 378 -1.28 -23.48 5.41
C GLU A 378 -1.86 -24.91 5.47
N LEU A 379 -3.09 -25.10 4.99
CA LEU A 379 -3.71 -26.43 4.95
C LEU A 379 -2.95 -27.36 4.00
N GLU A 380 -2.37 -26.79 2.95
CA GLU A 380 -1.64 -27.46 1.88
C GLU A 380 -0.20 -27.80 2.28
N GLY A 381 0.33 -27.18 3.34
CA GLY A 381 1.67 -27.42 3.85
C GLY A 381 2.34 -26.18 4.44
N ASN A 382 3.63 -26.27 4.71
CA ASN A 382 4.40 -25.13 5.19
C ASN A 382 4.92 -24.30 4.01
N THR A 383 4.81 -22.98 4.13
CA THR A 383 5.39 -22.00 3.20
C THR A 383 6.52 -21.28 3.92
N LEU A 384 7.75 -21.39 3.39
CA LEU A 384 8.89 -20.60 3.86
C LEU A 384 8.86 -19.24 3.17
N VAL A 385 8.96 -18.17 3.95
CA VAL A 385 9.13 -16.81 3.45
C VAL A 385 10.46 -16.26 3.92
N ILE A 386 11.29 -15.81 2.98
CA ILE A 386 12.55 -15.15 3.26
C ILE A 386 12.45 -13.73 2.73
N TRP A 387 12.73 -12.74 3.57
CA TRP A 387 12.94 -11.36 3.17
C TRP A 387 14.41 -11.00 3.41
N LEU A 388 15.03 -10.34 2.43
CA LEU A 388 16.42 -9.90 2.49
C LEU A 388 16.48 -8.38 2.38
N ARG A 389 17.22 -7.72 3.26
CA ARG A 389 17.64 -6.33 3.05
C ARG A 389 18.80 -6.34 2.07
N LEU A 390 18.52 -6.01 0.82
CA LEU A 390 19.48 -6.07 -0.26
C LEU A 390 19.04 -5.13 -1.37
N GLU A 391 19.88 -4.17 -1.73
CA GLU A 391 19.72 -3.30 -2.89
C GLU A 391 20.92 -3.49 -3.82
N THR A 392 20.69 -3.94 -5.05
CA THR A 392 21.76 -4.18 -6.01
C THR A 392 21.27 -4.12 -7.45
N THR A 393 22.14 -3.65 -8.34
CA THR A 393 21.99 -3.72 -9.80
C THR A 393 22.85 -4.82 -10.42
N GLU A 394 23.55 -5.60 -9.61
CA GLU A 394 24.44 -6.67 -10.07
C GLU A 394 23.77 -8.05 -9.94
N PRO A 395 23.99 -8.97 -10.90
CA PRO A 395 23.51 -10.34 -10.81
C PRO A 395 23.84 -10.97 -9.45
N THR A 396 22.84 -11.58 -8.85
CA THR A 396 22.93 -12.07 -7.46
C THR A 396 22.62 -13.56 -7.41
N THR A 397 23.41 -14.30 -6.64
CA THR A 397 23.16 -15.71 -6.36
C THR A 397 22.62 -15.88 -4.94
N ILE A 398 21.58 -16.70 -4.79
CA ILE A 398 20.97 -17.00 -3.49
C ILE A 398 20.94 -18.51 -3.31
N ARG A 399 21.51 -18.99 -2.20
CA ARG A 399 21.50 -20.41 -1.83
C ARG A 399 20.66 -20.60 -0.58
N ILE A 400 19.71 -21.54 -0.62
CA ILE A 400 18.78 -21.85 0.46
C ILE A 400 18.85 -23.34 0.75
N ALA A 401 19.24 -23.72 1.95
CA ALA A 401 19.31 -25.11 2.40
C ALA A 401 18.35 -25.35 3.59
N PRO A 402 17.68 -26.51 3.66
CA PRO A 402 16.80 -26.89 4.78
C PRO A 402 17.51 -27.17 6.09
#